data_AF-A0AAJ2ASU3-F1
#
_entry.id   AF-A0AAJ2ASU3-F1
#
_cell.length_a   1.000
_cell.length_b   1.000
_cell.length_c   1.000
_cell.angle_alpha   90.00
_cell.angle_beta   90.00
_cell.angle_gamma   90.00
#
_symmetry.space_group_name_H-M   'P 1'
#
loop_
_entity.id
_entity.type
_entity.pdbx_description
1 polymer ?
#
loop_
_entity_poly.entity_id
_entity_poly.type
_entity_poly.pdbx_seq_one_letter_code
_entity_poly.pdbx_strand_id
1 'polypeptide(L)'
;MSTLKPYSVEISIVTVVMASDEDHAIDVAKHTAGEALRDLSAYDYDYGTPREIKTDEHLARVGWDKACLPYGGDGRTTLKDILAEIQGEPLPERDTKTIDMFEDKQS
;
A
#
# COMPACT_ATOMS: atom_id res chain seq x y z
N MET A 1 -8.34 20.18 9.88
CA MET A 1 -8.24 18.71 9.98
C MET A 1 -6.82 18.35 9.63
N SER A 2 -6.16 17.45 10.38
CA SER A 2 -4.80 17.02 10.01
C SER A 2 -4.89 16.18 8.75
N THR A 3 -4.25 16.60 7.66
CA THR A 3 -4.10 15.81 6.44
C THR A 3 -3.29 14.55 6.77
N LEU A 4 -3.80 13.38 6.39
CA LEU A 4 -3.07 12.12 6.50
C LEU A 4 -1.81 12.19 5.64
N LYS A 5 -0.73 11.54 6.09
CA LYS A 5 0.55 11.52 5.39
C LYS A 5 0.95 10.08 5.09
N PRO A 6 1.53 9.79 3.91
CA PRO A 6 1.97 8.45 3.58
C PRO A 6 3.27 8.11 4.31
N TYR A 7 3.31 6.91 4.90
CA TYR A 7 4.50 6.33 5.50
C TYR A 7 4.72 4.92 4.94
N SER A 8 5.96 4.55 4.66
CA SER A 8 6.33 3.14 4.50
C SER A 8 6.61 2.53 5.86
N VAL A 9 6.05 1.34 6.10
CA VAL A 9 6.34 0.49 7.25
C VAL A 9 6.66 -0.89 6.72
N GLU A 10 7.83 -1.43 7.08
CA GLU A 10 8.18 -2.81 6.78
C GLU A 10 7.48 -3.73 7.78
N ILE A 11 6.87 -4.80 7.29
CA ILE A 11 6.21 -5.82 8.10
C ILE A 11 6.91 -7.14 7.80
N SER A 12 7.46 -7.78 8.82
CA SER A 12 8.19 -9.03 8.67
C SER A 12 7.67 -10.09 9.65
N ILE A 13 7.84 -11.36 9.26
CA ILE A 13 7.50 -12.52 10.08
C ILE A 13 8.67 -13.49 10.07
N VAL A 14 8.82 -14.23 11.17
CA VAL A 14 9.75 -15.35 11.27
C VAL A 14 8.94 -16.60 11.56
N THR A 15 9.13 -17.64 10.75
CA THR A 15 8.45 -18.93 10.91
C THR A 15 9.46 -20.06 10.98
N VAL A 16 9.12 -21.11 11.72
CA VAL A 16 9.92 -22.33 11.83
C VAL A 16 9.29 -23.39 10.93
N VAL A 17 10.10 -23.97 10.04
CA VAL A 17 9.67 -25.02 9.11
C VAL A 17 10.47 -26.29 9.32
N MET A 18 9.86 -27.43 9.01
CA MET A 18 10.54 -28.72 8.93
C MET A 18 11.01 -28.95 7.50
N ALA A 19 12.30 -29.25 7.31
CA ALA A 19 12.89 -29.48 5.99
C ALA A 19 14.07 -30.46 6.07
N SER A 20 14.48 -31.01 4.93
CA SER A 20 15.62 -31.93 4.82
C SER A 20 16.97 -31.22 4.75
N ASP A 21 16.96 -29.99 4.24
CA ASP A 21 18.12 -29.15 3.94
C ASP A 21 17.67 -27.68 3.79
N GLU A 22 18.64 -26.80 3.54
CA GLU A 22 18.44 -25.35 3.50
C GLU A 22 17.60 -24.89 2.29
N ASP A 23 17.81 -25.49 1.12
CA ASP A 23 17.05 -25.14 -0.09
C ASP A 23 15.58 -25.58 0.05
N HIS A 24 15.35 -26.80 0.56
CA HIS A 24 14.02 -27.29 0.87
C HIS A 24 13.33 -26.43 1.95
N ALA A 25 14.07 -25.90 2.93
CA ALA A 25 13.50 -25.00 3.93
C ALA A 25 12.95 -23.70 3.31
N ILE A 26 13.67 -23.11 2.35
CA ILE A 26 13.21 -21.92 1.62
C ILE A 26 11.95 -22.25 0.81
N ASP A 27 11.93 -23.40 0.15
CA ASP A 27 10.77 -23.81 -0.64
C ASP A 27 9.55 -24.07 0.24
N VAL A 28 9.69 -24.78 1.37
CA VAL A 28 8.59 -24.96 2.33
C VAL A 28 8.07 -23.62 2.82
N ALA A 29 8.96 -22.70 3.23
CA ALA A 29 8.57 -21.38 3.72
C ALA A 29 7.78 -20.58 2.67
N LYS A 30 8.17 -20.61 1.39
CA LYS A 30 7.42 -19.95 0.31
C LYS A 30 6.02 -20.54 0.12
N HIS A 31 5.89 -21.87 0.19
CA HIS A 31 4.61 -22.55 -0.02
C HIS A 31 3.66 -22.39 1.17
N THR A 32 4.18 -22.29 2.40
CA THR A 32 3.37 -22.15 3.63
C THR A 32 3.19 -20.71 4.09
N ALA A 33 3.85 -19.73 3.46
CA ALA A 33 3.78 -18.31 3.85
C ALA A 33 2.35 -17.79 4.00
N GLY A 34 1.44 -18.19 3.10
CA GLY A 34 0.04 -17.77 3.15
C GLY A 34 -0.74 -18.37 4.33
N GLU A 35 -0.36 -19.56 4.81
CA GLU A 35 -0.95 -20.17 6.02
C GLU A 35 -0.36 -19.52 7.27
N ALA A 36 0.97 -19.36 7.32
CA ALA A 36 1.65 -18.68 8.40
C ALA A 36 1.09 -17.27 8.64
N LEU A 37 0.85 -16.48 7.58
CA LEU A 37 0.24 -15.15 7.70
C LEU A 37 -1.18 -15.15 8.27
N ARG A 38 -1.95 -16.24 8.07
CA ARG A 38 -3.33 -16.34 8.59
C ARG A 38 -3.37 -16.78 10.05
N ASP A 39 -2.39 -17.57 10.47
CA ASP A 39 -2.30 -18.07 11.85
C ASP A 39 -1.78 -17.00 12.83
N LEU A 40 -1.00 -16.04 12.33
CA LEU A 40 -0.41 -14.97 13.14
C LEU A 40 -1.43 -13.87 13.48
N SER A 41 -1.39 -13.40 14.72
CA SER A 41 -2.09 -12.20 15.15
C SER A 41 -1.28 -10.94 14.77
N ALA A 42 -1.94 -9.77 14.75
CA ALA A 42 -1.29 -8.49 14.45
C ALA A 42 -0.10 -8.16 15.40
N TYR A 43 0.00 -8.82 16.55
CA TYR A 43 1.08 -8.64 17.53
C TYR A 43 2.29 -9.55 17.29
N ASP A 44 2.16 -10.55 16.41
CA ASP A 44 3.24 -11.50 16.11
C ASP A 44 4.12 -11.04 14.94
N TYR A 45 3.75 -9.93 14.31
CA TYR A 45 4.56 -9.27 13.28
C TYR A 45 5.64 -8.39 13.92
N ASP A 46 6.82 -8.38 13.30
CA ASP A 46 7.81 -7.34 13.56
C ASP A 46 7.59 -6.16 12.62
N TYR A 47 7.52 -4.97 13.18
CA TYR A 47 7.24 -3.72 12.46
C TYR A 47 8.50 -2.85 12.43
N GLY A 48 8.99 -2.61 11.22
CA GLY A 48 10.10 -1.71 10.99
C GLY A 48 9.78 -0.26 11.33
N THR A 49 10.82 0.57 11.42
CA THR A 49 10.66 2.00 11.68
C THR A 49 9.90 2.70 10.54
N PRO A 50 8.78 3.41 10.83
CA PRO A 50 8.05 4.15 9.81
C PRO A 50 8.91 5.25 9.16
N ARG A 51 8.79 5.40 7.84
CA ARG A 51 9.46 6.48 7.08
C ARG A 51 8.45 7.26 6.25
N GLU A 52 8.43 8.58 6.41
CA GLU A 52 7.52 9.46 5.67
C GLU A 52 7.91 9.47 4.18
N ILE A 53 6.92 9.27 3.32
CA ILE A 53 7.09 9.33 1.86
C ILE A 53 6.76 10.77 1.40
N LYS A 54 7.72 11.43 0.76
CA LYS A 54 7.58 12.82 0.30
C LYS A 54 7.84 13.01 -1.19
N THR A 55 8.46 12.02 -1.82
CA THR A 55 8.94 12.08 -3.20
C THR A 55 8.78 10.74 -3.88
N ASP A 56 8.78 10.76 -5.21
CA ASP A 56 8.78 9.55 -6.05
C ASP A 56 9.99 8.65 -5.80
N GLU A 57 11.13 9.24 -5.46
CA GLU A 57 12.34 8.47 -5.13
C GLU A 57 12.15 7.65 -3.84
N HIS A 58 11.40 8.17 -2.86
CA HIS A 58 11.08 7.40 -1.66
C HIS A 58 10.21 6.18 -2.00
N LEU A 59 9.27 6.31 -2.94
CA LEU A 59 8.41 5.21 -3.41
C LEU A 59 9.21 4.12 -4.11
N ALA A 60 10.10 4.52 -5.03
CA ALA A 60 10.91 3.57 -5.79
C ALA A 60 11.79 2.68 -4.88
N ARG A 61 12.30 3.25 -3.77
CA ARG A 61 13.12 2.50 -2.79
C ARG A 61 12.35 1.43 -2.03
N VAL A 62 11.02 1.51 -1.97
CA VAL A 62 10.17 0.54 -1.28
C VAL A 62 9.36 -0.32 -2.25
N GLY A 63 9.59 -0.19 -3.56
CA GLY A 63 8.89 -0.97 -4.59
C GLY A 63 7.45 -0.52 -4.83
N TRP A 64 7.09 0.70 -4.44
CA TRP A 64 5.76 1.28 -4.69
C TRP A 64 5.83 2.25 -5.86
N ASP A 65 4.68 2.45 -6.51
CA ASP A 65 4.53 3.41 -7.59
C ASP A 65 3.50 4.50 -7.27
N LYS A 66 3.44 5.50 -8.16
CA LYS A 66 2.55 6.65 -8.06
C LYS A 66 1.05 6.30 -8.23
N ALA A 67 0.74 5.20 -8.89
CA ALA A 67 -0.65 4.78 -9.14
C ALA A 67 -1.24 3.98 -7.97
N CYS A 68 -0.40 3.49 -7.06
CA CYS A 68 -0.82 2.75 -5.88
C CYS A 68 -1.69 3.60 -4.93
N LEU A 69 -2.65 2.93 -4.29
CA LEU A 69 -3.50 3.48 -3.23
C LEU A 69 -2.91 3.10 -1.87
N PRO A 70 -2.64 4.05 -0.96
CA PRO A 70 -2.09 3.73 0.35
C PRO A 70 -3.15 3.05 1.24
N TYR A 71 -2.73 2.01 1.96
CA TYR A 71 -3.57 1.40 3.00
C TYR A 71 -3.86 2.39 4.12
N GLY A 72 -5.09 2.36 4.65
CA GLY A 72 -5.57 3.32 5.64
C GLY A 72 -5.94 4.71 5.07
N GLY A 73 -5.86 4.89 3.76
CA GLY A 73 -6.39 6.07 3.05
C GLY A 73 -7.90 5.98 2.79
N ASP A 74 -8.38 6.82 1.87
CA ASP A 74 -9.79 6.88 1.44
C ASP A 74 -10.18 5.81 0.40
N GLY A 75 -9.22 4.97 -0.01
CA GLY A 75 -9.39 3.94 -1.04
C GLY A 75 -9.58 4.48 -2.45
N ARG A 76 -9.32 5.78 -2.70
CA ARG A 76 -9.56 6.43 -4.00
C ARG A 76 -8.43 7.36 -4.44
N THR A 77 -7.70 7.95 -3.50
CA THR A 77 -6.66 8.93 -3.78
C THR A 77 -5.32 8.24 -3.91
N THR A 78 -4.67 8.45 -5.05
CA THR A 78 -3.39 7.80 -5.40
C THR A 78 -2.22 8.47 -4.70
N LEU A 79 -1.10 7.75 -4.57
CA LEU A 79 0.14 8.33 -4.06
C LEU A 79 0.63 9.52 -4.91
N LYS A 80 0.36 9.54 -6.22
CA LYS A 80 0.62 10.70 -7.08
C LYS A 80 -0.08 11.96 -6.57
N ASP A 81 -1.40 11.87 -6.36
CA ASP A 81 -2.21 13.01 -5.93
C ASP A 81 -1.76 13.48 -4.54
N ILE A 82 -1.52 12.55 -3.63
CA ILE A 82 -1.05 12.84 -2.27
C ILE A 82 0.31 13.56 -2.30
N LEU A 83 1.25 13.09 -3.13
CA LEU A 83 2.57 13.71 -3.23
C LEU A 83 2.52 15.09 -3.89
N ALA A 84 1.67 15.29 -4.90
CA ALA A 84 1.44 16.60 -5.51
C ALA A 84 0.92 17.60 -4.46
N GLU A 85 -0.05 17.19 -3.64
CA GLU A 85 -0.57 18.03 -2.54
C GLU A 85 0.53 18.38 -1.51
N ILE A 86 1.34 17.40 -1.09
CA ILE A 86 2.45 17.61 -0.15
C ILE A 86 3.50 18.57 -0.71
N GLN A 87 3.74 18.52 -2.02
CA GLN A 87 4.71 19.37 -2.72
C GLN A 87 4.16 20.75 -3.07
N GLY A 88 2.86 21.00 -2.83
CA GLY A 88 2.20 22.25 -3.15
C GLY A 88 1.88 22.42 -4.63
N GLU A 89 1.85 21.32 -5.39
CA GLU A 89 1.41 21.32 -6.79
C GLU A 89 -0.12 21.28 -6.87
N PRO A 90 -0.75 21.97 -7.85
CA PRO A 90 -2.19 21.94 -8.02
C PRO A 90 -2.66 20.52 -8.39
N LEU A 91 -3.54 19.95 -7.57
CA LEU A 91 -4.21 18.68 -7.88
C LEU A 91 -4.97 18.79 -9.21
N PRO A 92 -4.95 17.76 -10.06
CA PRO A 92 -5.76 17.75 -11.27
C PRO A 92 -7.24 17.86 -10.88
N GLU A 93 -7.98 18.79 -11.49
CA GLU A 93 -9.42 18.92 -11.30
C GLU A 93 -10.09 17.58 -11.67
N ARG A 94 -10.68 16.91 -10.67
CA ARG A 94 -11.49 15.72 -10.90
C ARG A 94 -12.78 16.18 -11.56
N ASP A 95 -12.92 15.91 -12.86
CA ASP A 95 -14.12 16.26 -13.63
C ASP A 95 -15.32 15.45 -13.14
N THR A 96 -16.14 16.05 -12.27
CA THR A 96 -17.38 15.46 -11.74
C THR A 96 -18.54 15.54 -12.74
N LYS A 97 -18.36 16.13 -13.93
CA LYS A 97 -19.44 16.38 -14.89
C LYS A 97 -19.99 15.14 -15.60
N THR A 98 -19.41 13.95 -15.38
CA THR A 98 -19.89 12.73 -16.05
C THR A 98 -21.20 12.18 -15.43
N ILE A 99 -21.60 12.64 -14.23
CA ILE A 99 -22.85 12.19 -13.59
C ILE A 99 -24.12 12.75 -14.25
N ASP A 100 -24.05 13.91 -14.91
CA ASP A 100 -25.23 14.58 -15.50
C ASP A 100 -25.59 14.10 -16.92
N MET A 101 -24.81 13.18 -17.52
CA MET A 101 -25.04 12.75 -18.92
C MET A 101 -26.15 11.68 -19.07
N PHE A 102 -26.79 11.25 -17.98
CA PHE A 102 -27.77 10.16 -17.97
C PHE A 102 -29.22 10.56 -17.64
N GLU A 103 -29.52 11.84 -17.36
CA GLU A 103 -30.88 12.26 -16.96
C GLU A 103 -31.80 12.68 -18.12
N ASP A 104 -31.30 12.86 -19.35
CA ASP A 104 -32.08 13.45 -20.46
C ASP A 104 -32.65 12.45 -21.50
N LYS A 105 -33.25 11.34 -21.06
CA LYS A 105 -34.11 10.52 -21.95
C LYS A 105 -35.28 9.83 -21.25
N GLN A 106 -36.28 10.60 -20.79
CA GLN A 106 -37.68 10.16 -20.81
C GLN A 106 -38.59 11.35 -21.14
N SER A 107 -38.98 11.45 -22.42
CA SER A 107 -40.14 12.21 -22.89
C SER A 107 -41.18 11.24 -23.41
#